data_AF-A0A258X287-F1
#
_entry.id   AF-A0A258X287-F1
#
_cell.length_a   1.000
_cell.length_b   1.000
_cell.length_c   1.000
_cell.angle_alpha   90.00
_cell.angle_beta   90.00
_cell.angle_gamma   90.00
#
_symmetry.space_group_name_H-M   'P 1'
#
loop_
_entity.id
_entity.type
_entity.pdbx_description
1 polymer ?
#
loop_
_entity_poly.entity_id
_entity_poly.type
_entity_poly.pdbx_seq_one_letter_code
_entity_poly.pdbx_strand_id
1 'polypeptide(L)' 'MDKLNLFAGYNFTKNNDDISDIVEYQNMHAISAGVGYSVTDKLYEWIVFRLRQYDKRHN' A
#
# COMPACT_ATOMS: atom_id res chain seq x y z
N MET A 1 29.19 -2.39 0.14
CA MET A 1 28.57 -1.98 1.42
C MET A 1 27.16 -2.52 1.39
N ASP A 2 26.90 -3.57 2.15
CA ASP A 2 25.61 -4.25 2.12
C ASP A 2 24.66 -3.55 3.09
N LYS A 3 23.69 -2.81 2.55
CA LYS A 3 22.69 -2.08 3.33
C LYS A 3 21.35 -2.79 3.24
N LEU A 4 20.91 -3.35 4.35
CA LEU A 4 19.54 -3.86 4.52
C LEU A 4 18.64 -2.72 4.96
N ASN A 5 17.52 -2.54 4.26
CA ASN A 5 16.49 -1.58 4.56
C ASN A 5 15.18 -2.31 4.85
N LEU A 6 14.52 -1.93 5.94
CA LEU A 6 13.21 -2.45 6.32
C LEU A 6 12.20 -1.30 6.23
N PHE A 7 11.00 -1.58 5.75
CA PHE A 7 9.92 -0.61 5.79
C PHE A 7 8.58 -1.27 6.11
N ALA A 8 7.74 -0.51 6.79
CA ALA A 8 6.34 -0.80 6.99
C ALA A 8 5.57 0.51 6.83
N GLY A 9 4.37 0.43 6.27
CA GLY A 9 3.55 1.60 6.00
C GLY A 9 2.07 1.26 5.92
N TYR A 10 1.26 2.25 6.25
CA TYR A 10 -0.18 2.18 6.17
C TYR A 10 -0.67 3.36 5.32
N ASN A 11 -1.52 3.07 4.34
CA ASN A 11 -2.18 4.07 3.51
C ASN A 11 -3.68 3.94 3.68
N PHE A 12 -4.34 5.07 3.87
CA PHE A 12 -5.78 5.16 3.94
C PHE A 12 -6.26 6.18 2.91
N THR A 13 -7.21 5.77 2.08
CA THR A 13 -7.88 6.65 1.13
C THR A 13 -9.35 6.68 1.50
N LYS A 14 -9.83 7.87 1.88
CA LYS A 14 -11.23 8.16 2.11
C LYS A 14 -11.79 8.86 0.88
N ASN A 15 -12.77 8.25 0.24
CA ASN A 15 -13.54 8.96 -0.77
C ASN A 15 -14.69 9.70 -0.09
N ASN A 16 -14.78 11.01 -0.31
CA ASN A 16 -15.81 11.88 0.29
C ASN A 16 -16.86 12.33 -0.74
N ASP A 17 -16.76 11.83 -1.98
CA ASP A 17 -17.70 12.18 -3.03
C ASP A 17 -18.99 11.37 -2.88
N ASP A 18 -20.10 12.09 -2.68
CA ASP A 18 -21.44 11.55 -2.48
C ASP A 18 -22.09 11.13 -3.80
N ILE A 19 -21.29 10.59 -4.72
CA ILE A 19 -21.77 10.04 -5.99
C ILE A 19 -22.34 8.66 -5.67
N SER A 20 -23.63 8.66 -5.34
CA SER A 20 -24.42 7.54 -4.82
C SER A 20 -24.39 6.28 -5.71
N ASP A 21 -24.28 6.43 -7.04
CA ASP A 21 -24.68 5.36 -7.97
C ASP A 21 -23.56 4.81 -8.87
N ILE A 22 -22.32 5.29 -8.77
CA ILE A 22 -21.25 4.91 -9.71
C ILE A 22 -20.09 4.16 -9.05
N VAL A 23 -19.86 4.35 -7.74
CA VAL A 23 -18.66 3.83 -7.07
C VAL A 23 -19.05 2.83 -5.97
N GLU A 24 -18.71 1.55 -6.19
CA GLU A 24 -19.02 0.42 -5.27
C GLU A 24 -18.20 0.45 -3.97
N TYR A 25 -17.03 1.10 -3.97
CA TYR A 25 -16.08 1.15 -2.85
C TYR A 25 -15.81 2.58 -2.41
N GLN A 26 -16.10 2.89 -1.14
CA GLN A 26 -15.91 4.24 -0.60
C GLN A 26 -14.54 4.45 0.05
N ASN A 27 -14.02 3.42 0.73
CA ASN A 27 -12.75 3.53 1.44
C ASN A 27 -11.80 2.42 1.02
N MET A 28 -10.50 2.73 1.03
CA MET A 28 -9.44 1.76 0.82
C MET A 28 -8.43 1.84 1.96
N HIS A 29 -8.13 0.68 2.52
CA HIS A 29 -7.07 0.46 3.50
C HIS A 29 -5.96 -0.36 2.84
N ALA A 30 -4.72 0.11 2.93
CA ALA A 30 -3.59 -0.63 2.40
C ALA A 30 -2.45 -0.69 3.43
N ILE A 31 -2.11 -1.90 3.86
CA ILE A 31 -0.94 -2.16 4.68
C ILE A 31 0.16 -2.69 3.75
N SER A 32 1.36 -2.11 3.86
CA SER A 32 2.53 -2.55 3.10
C SER A 32 3.69 -2.79 4.04
N ALA A 33 4.42 -3.88 3.83
CA ALA A 33 5.67 -4.15 4.51
C ALA A 33 6.65 -4.76 3.52
N GLY A 34 7.94 -4.49 3.70
CA GLY A 34 8.94 -5.05 2.83
C GLY A 34 10.35 -4.87 3.34
N VAL A 35 11.24 -5.56 2.64
CA VAL A 35 12.67 -5.58 2.90
C VAL A 35 13.39 -5.31 1.59
N GLY A 36 14.43 -4.50 1.64
CA GLY A 36 15.28 -4.21 0.49
C GLY A 36 16.73 -4.38 0.87
N TYR A 37 17.54 -4.84 -0.07
CA TYR A 37 18.97 -4.96 0.13
C TYR A 37 19.73 -4.31 -1.03
N SER A 38 20.81 -3.62 -0.69
CA SER A 38 21.76 -3.10 -1.67
C SER A 38 22.79 -4.18 -1.97
N VAL A 39 22.82 -4.67 -3.20
CA VAL A 39 23.84 -5.62 -3.68
C VAL A 39 25.13 -4.86 -4.00
N THR A 40 24.99 -3.67 -4.59
CA THR A 40 26.07 -2.71 -4.90
C THR A 40 25.51 -1.30 -4.84
N ASP A 41 26.35 -0.27 -4.82
CA ASP A 41 25.87 1.14 -4.78
C ASP A 41 24.88 1.52 -5.90
N LYS A 42 24.83 0.72 -6.99
CA LYS A 42 23.96 0.91 -8.15
C LYS A 42 22.84 -0.13 -8.28
N LEU A 43 22.85 -1.23 -7.52
CA LEU A 43 21.89 -2.32 -7.65
C LEU A 43 21.20 -2.56 -6.32
N TYR A 44 19.89 -2.33 -6.31
CA TYR A 44 19.01 -2.50 -5.17
C TYR A 44 17.89 -3.47 -5.53
N GLU A 45 17.69 -4.48 -4.71
CA GLU A 45 16.58 -5.41 -4.82
C GLU A 45 15.62 -5.26 -3.65
N TRP A 46 14.31 -5.40 -3.93
CA TRP A 46 13.24 -5.20 -2.96
C TRP A 46 12.21 -6.30 -3.06
N ILE A 47 11.79 -6.82 -1.90
CA ILE A 47 10.62 -7.68 -1.76
C ILE A 47 9.59 -6.91 -0.95
N VAL A 48 8.40 -6.74 -1.53
CA VAL A 48 7.32 -5.94 -0.95
C VAL A 48 6.03 -6.73 -0.93
N PHE A 49 5.41 -6.81 0.24
CA PHE A 49 4.06 -7.33 0.41
C PHE A 49 3.10 -6.19 0.65
N ARG A 50 1.94 -6.24 -0.02
CA ARG A 50 0.85 -5.28 0.17
C ARG A 50 -0.48 -6.01 0.27
N LEU A 51 -1.20 -5.74 1.35
CA LEU A 51 -2.59 -6.13 1.54
C LEU A 51 -3.48 -4.92 1.32
N ARG A 52 -4.56 -5.10 0.55
CA ARG A 52 -5.57 -4.08 0.28
C ARG A 52 -6.93 -4.59 0.71
N GLN A 53 -7.64 -3.79 1.49
CA GLN A 53 -9.03 -3.99 1.85
C GLN A 53 -9.82 -2.81 1.32
N TYR A 54 -10.95 -3.12 0.69
CA TYR A 54 -11.89 -2.13 0.19
C TYR A 54 -13.18 -2.26 0.98
N ASP A 55 -13.66 -1.13 1.52
CA ASP A 55 -14.94 -1.10 2.21
C ASP A 55 -16.04 -0.80 1.20
N LYS A 56 -16.96 -1.75 1.07
CA LYS A 56 -18.17 -1.58 0.27
C LYS A 56 -19.14 -0.66 1.00
N ARG A 57 -19.79 0.23 0.24
CA ARG A 57 -20.92 1.02 0.74
C ARG A 57 -22.03 0.06 1.16
N HIS A 58 -22.47 0.13 2.41
CA HIS A 58 -23.68 -0.57 2.87
C HIS A 58 -24.84 0.41 2.68
N ASN A 59 -25.71 0.14 1.70
CA ASN A 59 -26.96 0.86 1.51
C ASN A 59 -28.00 0.43 2.55
#